data_AF-A0A3D1H0K1-F1
#
_entry.id   AF-A0A3D1H0K1-F1
#
_cell.length_a   1.000
_cell.length_b   1.000
_cell.length_c   1.000
_cell.angle_alpha   90.00
_cell.angle_beta   90.00
_cell.angle_gamma   90.00
#
_symmetry.space_group_name_H-M   'P 1'
#
loop_
_entity.id
_entity.type
_entity.pdbx_description
1 polymer ?
#
loop_
_entity_poly.entity_id
_entity_poly.type
_entity_poly.pdbx_seq_one_letter_code
_entity_poly.pdbx_strand_id
1 'polypeptide(L)'
;MSQDELRYTLFLLTRFQEPFTIKTYLFCRLSGIEVIKHTRTGWKCSVLCRVDGKSRPKRRVIYLETEKVLSLLSQFDFIDGFDNFQPLQKIGQLTAVSAIRKITFQDYLFAEKYYQLYLMHKEDKFLQQLGYLLYRDEDGKRDDSVNFNAEELLGTFLWFSDFKQVAAANFPHFFKKTKEGEEPTMEDITMGIRAQVRALTDGDITKQQAVFETDCWAALTELDEKAREAEEYNDKMKSL
;
A
#
# COMPACT_ATOMS: atom_id res chain seq x y z
N MET A 1 -8.38 12.32 -4.86
CA MET A 1 -7.10 12.41 -5.59
C MET A 1 -7.22 11.57 -6.86
N SER A 2 -6.85 12.11 -8.02
CA SER A 2 -6.80 11.36 -9.28
C SER A 2 -5.56 10.45 -9.33
N GLN A 3 -5.49 9.56 -10.33
CA GLN A 3 -4.36 8.64 -10.49
C GLN A 3 -3.03 9.35 -10.78
N ASP A 4 -3.06 10.42 -11.57
CA ASP A 4 -1.87 11.23 -11.87
C ASP A 4 -1.38 11.97 -10.62
N GLU A 5 -2.31 12.47 -9.80
CA GLU A 5 -1.99 13.14 -8.54
C GLU A 5 -1.41 12.16 -7.52
N LEU A 6 -1.95 10.95 -7.43
CA LEU A 6 -1.42 9.88 -6.57
C LEU A 6 0.00 9.50 -6.99
N ARG A 7 0.20 9.25 -8.29
CA ARG A 7 1.52 8.92 -8.85
C ARG A 7 2.55 10.01 -8.58
N TYR A 8 2.15 11.28 -8.74
CA TYR A 8 3.02 12.41 -8.40
C TYR A 8 3.30 12.50 -6.89
N THR A 9 2.31 12.22 -6.04
CA THR A 9 2.50 12.18 -4.59
C THR A 9 3.52 11.12 -4.18
N LEU A 10 3.39 9.91 -4.71
CA LEU A 10 4.35 8.82 -4.49
C LEU A 10 5.76 9.16 -5.03
N PHE A 11 5.83 9.81 -6.19
CA PHE A 11 7.08 10.33 -6.74
C PHE A 11 7.79 11.32 -5.81
N LEU A 12 7.03 12.19 -5.11
CA LEU A 12 7.61 13.12 -4.15
C LEU A 12 8.06 12.41 -2.87
N LEU A 13 7.24 11.47 -2.36
CA LEU A 13 7.55 10.69 -1.15
C LEU A 13 8.81 9.84 -1.29
N THR A 14 9.16 9.42 -2.51
CA THR A 14 10.41 8.70 -2.79
C THR A 14 11.65 9.60 -2.88
N ARG A 15 11.48 10.92 -2.97
CA ARG A 15 12.58 11.88 -3.21
C ARG A 15 12.85 12.82 -2.05
N PHE A 16 11.80 13.13 -1.28
CA PHE A 16 11.87 14.08 -0.19
C PHE A 16 11.44 13.38 1.10
N GLN A 17 12.15 13.65 2.19
CA GLN A 17 11.80 13.15 3.52
C GLN A 17 11.00 14.18 4.32
N GLU A 18 11.19 15.46 4.03
CA GLU A 18 10.56 16.55 4.78
C GLU A 18 9.09 16.74 4.33
N PRO A 19 8.10 16.57 5.24
CA PRO A 19 6.68 16.69 4.88
C PRO A 19 6.32 18.07 4.31
N PHE A 20 6.87 19.15 4.87
CA PHE A 20 6.62 20.50 4.38
C PHE A 20 7.04 20.68 2.92
N THR A 21 8.18 20.11 2.53
CA THR A 21 8.67 20.14 1.15
C THR A 21 7.70 19.41 0.22
N ILE A 22 7.26 18.20 0.59
CA ILE A 22 6.30 17.41 -0.21
C ILE A 22 4.97 18.16 -0.36
N LYS A 23 4.39 18.62 0.76
CA LYS A 23 3.12 19.37 0.78
C LYS A 23 3.22 20.65 -0.06
N THR A 24 4.37 21.33 -0.04
CA THR A 24 4.59 22.54 -0.87
C THR A 24 4.65 22.22 -2.36
N TYR A 25 5.31 21.13 -2.76
CA TYR A 25 5.31 20.69 -4.16
C TYR A 25 3.92 20.27 -4.64
N LEU A 26 3.17 19.54 -3.81
CA LEU A 26 1.77 19.17 -4.09
C LEU A 26 0.91 20.42 -4.22
N PHE A 27 0.97 21.34 -3.26
CA PHE A 27 0.25 22.60 -3.29
C PHE A 27 0.50 23.35 -4.60
N CYS A 28 1.77 23.52 -4.98
CA CYS A 28 2.12 24.20 -6.22
C CYS A 28 1.57 23.48 -7.45
N ARG A 29 1.77 22.15 -7.54
CA ARG A 29 1.37 21.35 -8.70
C ARG A 29 -0.14 21.32 -8.89
N LEU A 30 -0.88 21.01 -7.83
CA LEU A 30 -2.34 20.82 -7.87
C LEU A 30 -3.08 22.15 -8.06
N SER A 31 -2.53 23.23 -7.53
CA SER A 31 -3.08 24.58 -7.74
C SER A 31 -2.65 25.20 -9.08
N GLY A 32 -1.78 24.55 -9.86
CA GLY A 32 -1.22 25.10 -11.10
C GLY A 32 -0.40 26.38 -10.88
N ILE A 33 0.26 26.48 -9.72
CA ILE A 33 1.09 27.61 -9.31
C ILE A 33 2.51 27.41 -9.85
N GLU A 34 3.05 28.46 -10.46
CA GLU A 34 4.44 28.57 -10.86
C GLU A 34 5.09 29.72 -10.09
N VAL A 35 6.16 29.41 -9.35
CA VAL A 35 6.92 30.42 -8.61
C VAL A 35 7.76 31.23 -9.59
N ILE A 36 7.55 32.56 -9.62
CA ILE A 36 8.32 33.47 -10.49
C ILE A 36 9.55 33.97 -9.74
N LYS A 37 9.35 34.52 -8.54
CA LYS A 37 10.46 34.97 -7.67
C LYS A 37 10.03 35.12 -6.22
N HIS A 38 11.01 35.02 -5.33
CA HIS A 38 10.87 35.44 -3.94
C HIS A 38 10.83 36.96 -3.82
N THR A 39 10.06 37.46 -2.85
CA THR A 39 9.89 38.88 -2.51
C THR A 39 10.17 39.08 -1.03
N ARG A 40 10.11 40.32 -0.53
CA ARG A 40 10.40 40.60 0.89
C ARG A 40 9.45 39.89 1.87
N THR A 41 8.20 39.62 1.47
CA THR A 41 7.13 39.12 2.35
C THR A 41 6.52 37.79 1.90
N GLY A 42 7.13 37.10 0.94
CA GLY A 42 6.59 35.87 0.36
C GLY A 42 6.98 35.70 -1.11
N TRP A 43 6.09 35.16 -1.94
CA TRP A 43 6.40 34.80 -3.33
C TRP A 43 5.47 35.48 -4.34
N LYS A 44 6.07 35.90 -5.46
CA LYS A 44 5.33 36.25 -6.67
C LYS A 44 5.16 34.99 -7.50
N CYS A 45 3.92 34.62 -7.76
CA CYS A 45 3.59 33.40 -8.50
C CYS A 45 2.67 33.68 -9.69
N SER A 46 2.68 32.79 -10.68
CA SER A 46 1.65 32.70 -11.72
C SER A 46 0.72 31.52 -11.41
N VAL A 47 -0.59 31.69 -11.57
CA VAL A 47 -1.57 30.62 -11.35
C VAL A 47 -2.49 30.51 -12.55
N LEU A 48 -2.82 29.28 -12.95
CA LEU A 48 -3.76 29.02 -14.03
C LEU A 48 -5.20 29.13 -13.53
N CYS A 49 -5.88 30.24 -13.82
CA CYS A 49 -7.28 30.43 -13.44
C CYS A 49 -8.21 29.94 -14.55
N ARG A 50 -9.10 29.00 -14.21
CA ARG A 50 -10.33 28.75 -14.96
C ARG A 50 -11.40 29.73 -14.47
N VAL A 51 -12.02 30.46 -15.40
CA VAL A 51 -13.10 31.40 -15.10
C VAL A 51 -14.33 30.86 -15.80
N ASP A 52 -15.42 30.68 -15.03
CA ASP A 52 -16.68 30.19 -15.58
C ASP A 52 -17.13 31.06 -16.76
N GLY A 53 -17.54 30.39 -17.85
CA GLY A 53 -17.95 31.05 -19.10
C GLY A 53 -16.82 31.42 -20.07
N LYS A 54 -15.54 31.12 -19.78
CA LYS A 54 -14.43 31.27 -20.75
C LYS A 54 -13.79 29.95 -21.11
N SER A 55 -13.68 29.68 -22.41
CA SER A 55 -13.21 28.41 -22.98
C SER A 55 -11.70 28.17 -22.87
N ARG A 56 -10.90 29.17 -22.48
CA ARG A 56 -9.44 29.00 -22.29
C ARG A 56 -9.00 29.52 -20.92
N PRO A 57 -8.25 28.70 -20.15
CA PRO A 57 -7.68 29.15 -18.88
C PRO A 57 -6.67 30.28 -19.10
N LYS A 58 -6.61 31.23 -18.18
CA LYS A 58 -5.65 32.35 -18.24
C LYS A 58 -4.76 32.35 -17.02
N ARG A 59 -3.45 32.53 -17.24
CA ARG A 59 -2.51 32.74 -16.14
C ARG A 59 -2.71 34.13 -15.53
N ARG A 60 -2.79 34.20 -14.21
CA ARG A 60 -2.79 35.44 -13.44
C ARG A 60 -1.62 35.48 -12.49
N VAL A 61 -1.10 36.67 -12.23
CA VAL A 61 -0.06 36.87 -11.23
C VAL A 61 -0.73 37.09 -9.88
N ILE A 62 -0.26 36.35 -8.88
CA ILE A 62 -0.68 36.48 -7.48
C ILE A 62 0.55 36.63 -6.59
N TYR A 63 0.35 37.20 -5.40
CA TYR A 63 1.35 37.30 -4.36
C TYR A 63 0.89 36.44 -3.18
N LEU A 64 1.72 35.48 -2.78
CA LEU A 64 1.44 34.56 -1.70
C LEU A 64 2.36 34.88 -0.52
N GLU A 65 1.77 35.22 0.61
CA GLU A 65 2.48 35.39 1.88
C GLU A 65 2.81 34.02 2.48
N THR A 66 3.94 33.93 3.20
CA THR A 66 4.41 32.69 3.83
C THR A 66 3.38 32.05 4.75
N GLU A 67 2.77 32.85 5.63
CA GLU A 67 1.77 32.36 6.59
C GLU A 67 0.53 31.79 5.88
N LYS A 68 0.09 32.42 4.80
CA LYS A 68 -1.03 31.94 3.99
C LYS A 68 -0.71 30.59 3.34
N VAL A 69 0.50 30.44 2.78
CA VAL A 69 0.93 29.14 2.22
C VAL A 69 0.91 28.07 3.31
N LEU A 70 1.51 28.34 4.47
CA LEU A 70 1.54 27.38 5.59
C LEU A 70 0.14 26.95 6.02
N SER A 71 -0.81 27.90 6.12
CA SER A 71 -2.21 27.59 6.47
C SER A 71 -2.91 26.70 5.43
N LEU A 72 -2.53 26.79 4.16
CA LEU A 72 -3.08 25.95 3.09
C LEU A 72 -2.42 24.57 3.03
N LEU A 73 -1.20 24.42 3.57
CA LEU A 73 -0.52 23.12 3.59
C LEU A 73 -1.24 22.09 4.46
N SER A 74 -2.02 22.51 5.46
CA SER A 74 -2.79 21.59 6.31
C SER A 74 -3.86 20.82 5.52
N GLN A 75 -4.27 21.32 4.35
CA GLN A 75 -5.16 20.58 3.44
C GLN A 75 -4.50 19.31 2.87
N PHE A 76 -3.19 19.16 3.03
CA PHE A 76 -2.40 18.00 2.59
C PHE A 76 -2.00 17.08 3.75
N ASP A 77 -2.55 17.26 4.96
CA ASP A 77 -2.23 16.38 6.11
C ASP A 77 -2.61 14.92 5.87
N PHE A 78 -3.48 14.65 4.89
CA PHE A 78 -3.78 13.29 4.45
C PHE A 78 -2.57 12.51 3.92
N ILE A 79 -1.44 13.16 3.58
CA ILE A 79 -0.22 12.44 3.14
C ILE A 79 0.63 11.95 4.32
N ASP A 80 0.31 12.38 5.54
CA ASP A 80 1.04 11.98 6.75
C ASP A 80 0.65 10.57 7.22
N GLY A 81 -0.44 10.00 6.69
CA GLY A 81 -0.89 8.64 6.93
C GLY A 81 -1.55 8.03 5.69
N PHE A 82 -1.50 6.71 5.54
CA PHE A 82 -2.02 6.00 4.36
C PHE A 82 -3.12 4.99 4.71
N ASP A 83 -4.06 5.39 5.54
CA ASP A 83 -5.22 4.56 5.87
C ASP A 83 -6.20 4.52 4.67
N ASN A 84 -6.75 3.34 4.39
CA ASN A 84 -7.61 3.07 3.23
C ASN A 84 -6.93 3.36 1.88
N PHE A 85 -5.63 3.06 1.77
CA PHE A 85 -4.84 3.33 0.58
C PHE A 85 -5.44 2.70 -0.68
N GLN A 86 -5.62 3.52 -1.72
CA GLN A 86 -6.05 3.05 -3.04
C GLN A 86 -4.84 2.93 -3.95
N PRO A 87 -4.63 1.79 -4.63
CA PRO A 87 -3.47 1.59 -5.47
C PRO A 87 -3.48 2.46 -6.72
N LEU A 88 -2.30 2.59 -7.32
CA LEU A 88 -2.19 2.94 -8.73
C LEU A 88 -2.95 1.88 -9.53
N GLN A 89 -3.88 2.30 -10.39
CA GLN A 89 -4.74 1.37 -11.15
C GLN A 89 -3.99 0.68 -12.28
N LYS A 90 -2.96 1.34 -12.83
CA LYS A 90 -2.13 0.82 -13.91
C LYS A 90 -0.64 1.06 -13.69
N ILE A 91 0.15 0.06 -14.07
CA ILE A 91 1.62 0.08 -14.09
C ILE A 91 2.05 -0.59 -15.39
N GLY A 92 2.61 0.19 -16.32
CA GLY A 92 2.82 -0.28 -17.69
C GLY A 92 1.52 -0.81 -18.31
N GLN A 93 1.56 -2.04 -18.81
CA GLN A 93 0.39 -2.79 -19.32
C GLN A 93 -0.43 -3.49 -18.23
N LEU A 94 0.05 -3.53 -16.99
CA LEU A 94 -0.61 -4.25 -15.91
C LEU A 94 -1.68 -3.39 -15.24
N THR A 95 -2.73 -4.06 -14.78
CA THR A 95 -3.86 -3.49 -14.05
C THR A 95 -3.89 -4.07 -12.64
N ALA A 96 -4.15 -3.21 -11.65
CA ALA A 96 -4.31 -3.65 -10.26
C ALA A 96 -5.45 -4.67 -10.13
N VAL A 97 -5.28 -5.70 -9.30
CA VAL A 97 -6.37 -6.62 -8.97
C VAL A 97 -7.53 -5.86 -8.32
N SER A 98 -8.76 -6.28 -8.63
CA SER A 98 -9.98 -5.58 -8.15
C SER A 98 -10.06 -5.48 -6.62
N ALA A 99 -9.55 -6.49 -5.90
CA ALA A 99 -9.37 -6.47 -4.46
C ALA A 99 -8.33 -7.52 -4.06
N ILE A 100 -7.40 -7.17 -3.15
CA ILE A 100 -6.44 -8.13 -2.58
C ILE A 100 -7.16 -9.28 -1.89
N ARG A 101 -8.33 -9.01 -1.28
CA ARG A 101 -9.18 -10.04 -0.66
C ARG A 101 -9.56 -11.19 -1.60
N LYS A 102 -9.62 -10.92 -2.92
CA LYS A 102 -10.09 -11.85 -3.95
C LYS A 102 -8.97 -12.58 -4.69
N ILE A 103 -7.71 -12.37 -4.31
CA ILE A 103 -6.62 -13.17 -4.88
C ILE A 103 -6.68 -14.59 -4.31
N THR A 104 -6.01 -15.52 -4.97
CA THR A 104 -5.89 -16.89 -4.46
C THR A 104 -5.09 -16.89 -3.15
N PHE A 105 -5.36 -17.85 -2.27
CA PHE A 105 -4.61 -17.98 -1.04
C PHE A 105 -3.10 -18.19 -1.31
N GLN A 106 -2.76 -18.89 -2.39
CA GLN A 106 -1.37 -19.01 -2.85
C GLN A 106 -0.73 -17.66 -3.21
N ASP A 107 -1.45 -16.80 -3.94
CA ASP A 107 -0.97 -15.45 -4.25
C ASP A 107 -0.75 -14.64 -2.97
N TYR A 108 -1.67 -14.72 -2.01
CA TYR A 108 -1.53 -14.08 -0.71
C TYR A 108 -0.30 -14.57 0.07
N LEU A 109 -0.07 -15.89 0.14
CA LEU A 109 1.10 -16.44 0.83
C LEU A 109 2.41 -15.92 0.23
N PHE A 110 2.47 -15.82 -1.10
CA PHE A 110 3.64 -15.24 -1.77
C PHE A 110 3.72 -13.73 -1.56
N ALA A 111 2.60 -13.02 -1.52
CA ALA A 111 2.58 -11.58 -1.28
C ALA A 111 3.11 -11.26 0.12
N GLU A 112 2.63 -11.99 1.14
CA GLU A 112 3.11 -11.90 2.51
C GLU A 112 4.61 -12.23 2.60
N LYS A 113 5.06 -13.30 1.96
CA LYS A 113 6.49 -13.66 1.88
C LYS A 113 7.34 -12.51 1.33
N TYR A 114 6.98 -11.95 0.18
CA TYR A 114 7.76 -10.89 -0.46
C TYR A 114 7.71 -9.57 0.32
N TYR A 115 6.57 -9.26 0.94
CA TYR A 115 6.46 -8.11 1.83
C TYR A 115 7.39 -8.23 3.04
N GLN A 116 7.43 -9.39 3.71
CA GLN A 116 8.33 -9.63 4.84
C GLN A 116 9.82 -9.59 4.41
N LEU A 117 10.16 -10.21 3.27
CA LEU A 117 11.53 -10.15 2.73
C LEU A 117 11.96 -8.72 2.39
N TYR A 118 11.04 -7.89 1.88
CA TYR A 118 11.32 -6.46 1.70
C TYR A 118 11.57 -5.77 3.04
N LEU A 119 10.76 -6.04 4.07
CA LEU A 119 10.97 -5.42 5.38
C LEU A 119 12.34 -5.76 5.97
N MET A 120 12.83 -6.99 5.78
CA MET A 120 14.13 -7.46 6.25
C MET A 120 15.30 -6.89 5.45
N HIS A 121 15.24 -6.97 4.12
CA HIS A 121 16.40 -6.71 3.27
C HIS A 121 16.39 -5.33 2.61
N LYS A 122 15.23 -4.67 2.55
CA LYS A 122 15.00 -3.38 1.87
C LYS A 122 15.40 -3.39 0.38
N GLU A 123 15.29 -4.54 -0.28
CA GLU A 123 15.61 -4.69 -1.71
C GLU A 123 14.37 -4.60 -2.61
N ASP A 124 14.42 -3.71 -3.60
CA ASP A 124 13.31 -3.44 -4.54
C ASP A 124 12.79 -4.67 -5.28
N LYS A 125 13.65 -5.67 -5.53
CA LYS A 125 13.27 -6.92 -6.19
C LYS A 125 12.10 -7.62 -5.47
N PHE A 126 12.01 -7.49 -4.15
CA PHE A 126 10.93 -8.10 -3.38
C PHE A 126 9.61 -7.35 -3.58
N LEU A 127 9.65 -6.02 -3.66
CA LEU A 127 8.46 -5.24 -4.03
C LEU A 127 8.05 -5.44 -5.49
N GLN A 128 8.99 -5.71 -6.40
CA GLN A 128 8.64 -6.11 -7.78
C GLN A 128 7.89 -7.44 -7.79
N GLN A 129 8.37 -8.44 -7.07
CA GLN A 129 7.69 -9.73 -6.97
C GLN A 129 6.30 -9.61 -6.32
N LEU A 130 6.15 -8.75 -5.31
CA LEU A 130 4.85 -8.39 -4.75
C LEU A 130 3.96 -7.69 -5.81
N GLY A 131 4.53 -6.75 -6.56
CA GLY A 131 3.85 -6.08 -7.67
C GLY A 131 3.28 -7.07 -8.69
N TYR A 132 4.07 -8.05 -9.12
CA TYR A 132 3.62 -9.12 -10.02
C TYR A 132 2.55 -10.04 -9.43
N LEU A 133 2.23 -9.95 -8.13
CA LEU A 133 1.11 -10.65 -7.50
C LEU A 133 -0.14 -9.79 -7.42
N LEU A 134 0.00 -8.47 -7.38
CA LEU A 134 -1.10 -7.54 -7.18
C LEU A 134 -1.52 -6.80 -8.47
N TYR A 135 -0.67 -6.86 -9.50
CA TYR A 135 -0.90 -6.32 -10.82
C TYR A 135 -0.92 -7.48 -11.83
N ARG A 136 -1.90 -7.46 -12.72
CA ARG A 136 -2.19 -8.52 -13.69
C ARG A 136 -2.28 -7.93 -15.09
N ASP A 137 -1.90 -8.71 -16.10
CA ASP A 137 -2.13 -8.35 -17.50
C ASP A 137 -3.63 -8.40 -17.86
N GLU A 138 -3.96 -8.13 -19.13
CA GLU A 138 -5.33 -8.13 -19.62
C GLU A 138 -6.03 -9.50 -19.52
N ASP A 139 -5.25 -10.58 -19.50
CA ASP A 139 -5.73 -11.97 -19.34
C ASP A 139 -5.86 -12.38 -17.87
N GLY A 140 -5.52 -11.50 -16.91
CA GLY A 140 -5.50 -11.83 -15.49
C GLY A 140 -4.32 -12.71 -15.08
N LYS A 141 -3.23 -12.72 -15.85
CA LYS A 141 -1.99 -13.46 -15.57
C LYS A 141 -0.91 -12.53 -15.02
N ARG A 142 0.16 -13.15 -14.49
CA ARG A 142 1.36 -12.45 -14.04
C ARG A 142 2.26 -12.19 -15.24
N ASP A 143 2.87 -11.01 -15.29
CA ASP A 143 3.87 -10.63 -16.28
C ASP A 143 5.05 -10.00 -15.54
N ASP A 144 6.16 -10.74 -15.47
CA ASP A 144 7.37 -10.38 -14.74
C ASP A 144 8.36 -9.55 -15.57
N SER A 145 8.00 -9.20 -16.81
CA SER A 145 8.81 -8.35 -17.70
C SER A 145 8.66 -6.86 -17.42
N VAL A 146 7.62 -6.46 -16.70
CA VAL A 146 7.30 -5.05 -16.42
C VAL A 146 8.16 -4.52 -15.29
N ASN A 147 9.03 -3.55 -15.58
CA ASN A 147 9.81 -2.89 -14.55
C ASN A 147 9.01 -1.79 -13.85
N PHE A 148 8.94 -1.87 -12.52
CA PHE A 148 8.31 -0.88 -11.66
C PHE A 148 9.33 0.21 -11.30
N ASN A 149 8.93 1.47 -11.38
CA ASN A 149 9.71 2.60 -10.86
C ASN A 149 9.50 2.79 -9.35
N ALA A 150 10.31 3.64 -8.72
CA ALA A 150 10.32 3.82 -7.26
C ALA A 150 8.93 4.19 -6.70
N GLU A 151 8.19 5.09 -7.35
CA GLU A 151 6.86 5.49 -6.92
C GLU A 151 5.81 4.38 -7.05
N GLU A 152 5.94 3.52 -8.06
CA GLU A 152 5.11 2.33 -8.23
C GLU A 152 5.39 1.26 -7.18
N LEU A 153 6.67 1.05 -6.84
CA LEU A 153 7.08 0.16 -5.76
C LEU A 153 6.55 0.65 -4.41
N LEU A 154 6.68 1.95 -4.13
CA LEU A 154 6.13 2.55 -2.91
C LEU A 154 4.60 2.40 -2.85
N GLY A 155 3.90 2.66 -3.96
CA GLY A 155 2.45 2.45 -4.04
C GLY A 155 2.04 1.01 -3.78
N THR A 156 2.79 0.04 -4.31
CA THR A 156 2.58 -1.39 -4.08
C THR A 156 2.79 -1.76 -2.61
N PHE A 157 3.85 -1.25 -1.99
CA PHE A 157 4.13 -1.44 -0.58
C PHE A 157 3.02 -0.89 0.31
N LEU A 158 2.60 0.36 0.09
CA LEU A 158 1.55 1.03 0.87
C LEU A 158 0.21 0.31 0.73
N TRP A 159 -0.14 -0.15 -0.48
CA TRP A 159 -1.38 -0.88 -0.71
C TRP A 159 -1.43 -2.21 0.05
N PHE A 160 -0.35 -2.99 0.01
CA PHE A 160 -0.31 -4.25 0.77
C PHE A 160 -0.26 -3.99 2.28
N SER A 161 0.45 -2.93 2.71
CA SER A 161 0.50 -2.51 4.12
C SER A 161 -0.89 -2.16 4.67
N ASP A 162 -1.70 -1.41 3.90
CA ASP A 162 -3.09 -1.11 4.24
C ASP A 162 -3.93 -2.38 4.33
N PHE A 163 -3.81 -3.28 3.35
CA PHE A 163 -4.49 -4.58 3.39
C PHE A 163 -4.13 -5.39 4.64
N LYS A 164 -2.87 -5.39 5.07
CA LYS A 164 -2.45 -6.08 6.31
C LYS A 164 -3.12 -5.50 7.55
N GLN A 165 -3.22 -4.17 7.64
CA GLN A 165 -3.94 -3.53 8.75
C GLN A 165 -5.41 -3.95 8.77
N VAL A 166 -6.04 -3.95 7.61
CA VAL A 166 -7.43 -4.40 7.43
C VAL A 166 -7.59 -5.87 7.79
N ALA A 167 -6.69 -6.76 7.34
CA ALA A 167 -6.73 -8.18 7.67
C ALA A 167 -6.54 -8.42 9.17
N ALA A 168 -5.56 -7.77 9.79
CA ALA A 168 -5.30 -7.89 11.23
C ALA A 168 -6.48 -7.43 12.09
N ALA A 169 -7.18 -6.37 11.67
CA ALA A 169 -8.38 -5.90 12.35
C ALA A 169 -9.58 -6.86 12.21
N ASN A 170 -9.65 -7.64 11.13
CA ASN A 170 -10.76 -8.57 10.87
C ASN A 170 -10.49 -10.00 11.36
N PHE A 171 -9.24 -10.38 11.53
CA PHE A 171 -8.81 -11.72 11.95
C PHE A 171 -7.88 -11.64 13.18
N PRO A 172 -8.39 -11.20 14.34
CA PRO A 172 -7.58 -10.87 15.52
C PRO A 172 -7.03 -12.10 16.25
N HIS A 173 -7.64 -13.28 16.12
CA HIS A 173 -7.13 -14.51 16.72
C HIS A 173 -5.93 -15.03 15.94
N PHE A 174 -5.96 -14.90 14.62
CA PHE A 174 -4.86 -15.25 13.74
C PHE A 174 -3.71 -14.22 13.79
N PHE A 175 -4.00 -12.93 13.58
CA PHE A 175 -2.99 -11.86 13.59
C PHE A 175 -2.77 -11.30 15.00
N LYS A 176 -2.19 -12.09 15.89
CA LYS A 176 -1.77 -11.61 17.21
C LYS A 176 -0.52 -10.76 17.11
N LYS A 177 -0.46 -9.71 17.93
CA LYS A 177 0.76 -8.94 18.14
C LYS A 177 1.81 -9.87 18.75
N THR A 178 2.87 -10.15 18.01
CA THR A 178 4.04 -10.87 18.52
C THR A 178 4.65 -10.06 19.66
N LYS A 179 5.27 -10.75 20.64
CA LYS A 179 6.08 -10.07 21.66
C LYS A 179 7.19 -9.27 20.95
N GLU A 180 7.34 -8.00 21.32
CA GLU A 180 8.34 -7.11 20.77
C GLU A 180 9.76 -7.66 21.01
N GLY A 181 10.61 -7.64 19.97
CA GLY A 181 12.07 -7.75 20.16
C GLY A 181 12.85 -8.54 19.11
N GLU A 182 12.23 -9.41 18.32
CA GLU A 182 12.93 -10.23 17.34
C GLU A 182 12.40 -10.00 15.92
N GLU A 183 13.30 -9.61 15.00
CA GLU A 183 12.99 -9.59 13.58
C GLU A 183 12.87 -11.02 13.06
N PRO A 184 11.80 -11.36 12.32
CA PRO A 184 11.60 -12.72 11.82
C PRO A 184 12.71 -13.11 10.85
N THR A 185 13.23 -14.33 11.00
CA THR A 185 14.19 -14.89 10.05
C THR A 185 13.50 -15.40 8.79
N MET A 186 14.27 -15.69 7.74
CA MET A 186 13.74 -16.33 6.53
C MET A 186 13.14 -17.71 6.81
N GLU A 187 13.69 -18.42 7.81
CA GLU A 187 13.16 -19.71 8.26
C GLU A 187 11.80 -19.53 8.94
N ASP A 188 11.64 -18.51 9.79
CA ASP A 188 10.36 -18.19 10.44
C ASP A 188 9.26 -17.88 9.43
N ILE A 189 9.57 -17.08 8.39
CA ILE A 189 8.62 -16.80 7.30
C ILE A 189 8.19 -18.11 6.62
N THR A 190 9.15 -18.98 6.31
CA THR A 190 8.88 -20.24 5.63
C THR A 190 8.07 -21.20 6.51
N MET A 191 8.40 -21.28 7.79
CA MET A 191 7.66 -22.07 8.78
C MET A 191 6.24 -21.54 8.96
N GLY A 192 6.06 -20.22 9.04
CA GLY A 192 4.74 -19.59 9.14
C GLY A 192 3.84 -19.91 7.95
N ILE A 193 4.37 -19.86 6.72
CA ILE A 193 3.63 -20.25 5.51
C ILE A 193 3.27 -21.74 5.57
N ARG A 194 4.20 -22.62 5.92
CA ARG A 194 3.94 -24.06 6.04
C ARG A 194 2.90 -24.38 7.12
N ALA A 195 2.95 -23.67 8.25
CA ALA A 195 1.99 -23.82 9.33
C ALA A 195 0.57 -23.45 8.88
N GLN A 196 0.42 -22.34 8.16
CA GLN A 196 -0.88 -21.92 7.59
C GLN A 196 -1.44 -22.98 6.63
N VAL A 197 -0.62 -23.46 5.69
CA VAL A 197 -1.04 -24.50 4.74
C VAL A 197 -1.41 -25.79 5.47
N ARG A 198 -0.60 -26.21 6.44
CA ARG A 198 -0.86 -27.41 7.25
C ARG A 198 -2.13 -27.29 8.08
N ALA A 199 -2.42 -26.11 8.63
CA ALA A 199 -3.62 -25.86 9.42
C ALA A 199 -4.89 -26.00 8.57
N LEU A 200 -4.85 -25.55 7.31
CA LEU A 200 -5.98 -25.65 6.38
C LEU A 200 -6.14 -27.04 5.76
N THR A 201 -5.06 -27.80 5.61
CA THR A 201 -5.11 -29.16 5.07
C THR A 201 -5.29 -30.24 6.13
N ASP A 202 -5.17 -29.90 7.41
CA ASP A 202 -4.99 -30.83 8.53
C ASP A 202 -3.83 -31.83 8.30
N GLY A 203 -2.82 -31.39 7.53
CA GLY A 203 -1.69 -32.22 7.12
C GLY A 203 -1.93 -33.15 5.93
N ASP A 204 -3.11 -33.12 5.32
CA ASP A 204 -3.43 -33.89 4.11
C ASP A 204 -2.95 -33.18 2.84
N ILE A 205 -1.84 -33.65 2.27
CA ILE A 205 -1.24 -33.06 1.06
C ILE A 205 -2.18 -33.09 -0.15
N THR A 206 -3.14 -34.03 -0.20
CA THR A 206 -4.06 -34.14 -1.34
C THR A 206 -5.03 -32.94 -1.44
N LYS A 207 -5.26 -32.23 -0.32
CA LYS A 207 -6.10 -31.03 -0.26
C LYS A 207 -5.35 -29.74 -0.59
N GLN A 208 -4.02 -29.79 -0.70
CA GLN A 208 -3.18 -28.60 -0.79
C GLN A 208 -3.51 -27.73 -2.01
N GLN A 209 -3.76 -28.34 -3.16
CA GLN A 209 -4.10 -27.58 -4.38
C GLN A 209 -5.42 -26.83 -4.23
N ALA A 210 -6.44 -27.47 -3.65
CA ALA A 210 -7.73 -26.83 -3.39
C ALA A 210 -7.59 -25.65 -2.40
N VAL A 211 -6.77 -25.81 -1.35
CA VAL A 211 -6.46 -24.73 -0.40
C VAL A 211 -5.76 -23.56 -1.09
N PHE A 212 -4.81 -23.83 -1.99
CA PHE A 212 -4.11 -22.79 -2.74
C PHE A 212 -5.00 -21.99 -3.66
N GLU A 213 -5.97 -22.64 -4.30
CA GLU A 213 -6.94 -22.03 -5.23
C GLU A 213 -8.10 -21.31 -4.53
N THR A 214 -8.26 -21.54 -3.22
CA THR A 214 -9.30 -20.89 -2.41
C THR A 214 -9.08 -19.38 -2.36
N ASP A 215 -10.18 -18.63 -2.26
CA ASP A 215 -10.16 -17.19 -2.02
C ASP A 215 -9.37 -16.83 -0.75
N CYS A 216 -8.48 -15.84 -0.84
CA CYS A 216 -7.63 -15.41 0.26
C CYS A 216 -8.43 -15.06 1.52
N TRP A 217 -9.54 -14.33 1.38
CA TRP A 217 -10.34 -13.90 2.52
C TRP A 217 -11.03 -15.08 3.20
N ALA A 218 -11.53 -16.04 2.42
CA ALA A 218 -12.09 -17.28 2.94
C ALA A 218 -11.04 -18.11 3.71
N ALA A 219 -9.84 -18.26 3.15
CA ALA A 219 -8.75 -18.97 3.81
C ALA A 219 -8.31 -18.30 5.12
N LEU A 220 -8.22 -16.96 5.15
CA LEU A 220 -7.92 -16.20 6.37
C LEU A 220 -9.03 -16.33 7.44
N THR A 221 -10.30 -16.38 7.02
CA THR A 221 -11.42 -16.60 7.93
C THR A 221 -11.30 -17.96 8.63
N GLU A 222 -11.01 -19.02 7.86
CA GLU A 222 -10.81 -20.37 8.41
C GLU A 222 -9.59 -20.45 9.34
N LEU A 223 -8.50 -19.75 9.01
CA LEU A 223 -7.32 -19.67 9.89
C LEU A 223 -7.62 -18.96 11.21
N ASP A 224 -8.44 -17.91 11.19
CA ASP A 224 -8.87 -17.19 12.39
C ASP A 224 -9.75 -18.06 13.30
N GLU A 225 -10.71 -18.78 12.72
CA GLU A 225 -11.54 -19.72 13.47
C GLU A 225 -10.72 -20.84 14.12
N LYS A 226 -9.79 -21.45 13.36
CA LYS A 226 -8.85 -22.45 13.92
C LYS A 226 -7.98 -21.88 15.04
N ALA A 227 -7.55 -20.62 14.93
CA ALA A 227 -6.80 -19.94 16.00
C ALA A 227 -7.68 -19.73 17.25
N ARG A 228 -8.92 -19.27 17.08
CA ARG A 228 -9.91 -19.10 18.15
C ARG A 228 -10.18 -20.42 18.89
N GLU A 229 -10.42 -21.51 18.15
CA GLU A 229 -10.66 -22.83 18.74
C GLU A 229 -9.47 -23.33 19.56
N ALA A 230 -8.24 -23.12 19.07
CA ALA A 230 -7.02 -23.48 19.79
C ALA A 230 -6.84 -22.66 21.09
N GLU A 231 -7.20 -21.38 21.07
CA GLU A 231 -7.20 -20.53 22.26
C GLU A 231 -8.20 -21.01 23.31
N GLU A 232 -9.44 -21.25 22.91
CA GLU A 232 -10.49 -21.75 23.80
C GLU A 232 -10.12 -23.10 24.42
N TYR A 233 -9.49 -23.98 23.65
CA TYR A 233 -8.99 -25.25 24.15
C TYR A 233 -7.86 -25.06 25.19
N ASN A 234 -6.90 -24.19 24.90
CA ASN A 234 -5.79 -23.89 25.82
C ASN A 234 -6.28 -23.24 27.12
N ASP A 235 -7.28 -22.36 27.06
CA ASP A 235 -7.85 -21.71 28.24
C ASP A 235 -8.63 -22.71 29.11
N LYS A 236 -9.37 -23.64 28.49
CA LYS A 236 -10.01 -24.76 29.20
C LYS A 236 -8.96 -25.64 29.90
N MET A 237 -7.87 -25.98 29.23
CA MET A 237 -6.78 -26.78 29.82
C MET A 237 -6.07 -26.08 30.98
N LYS A 238 -5.94 -24.76 30.97
CA LYS A 238 -5.35 -23.99 32.08
C LYS A 238 -6.28 -23.84 33.28
N SER A 239 -7.60 -24.00 33.07
CA SER A 239 -8.62 -23.93 34.12
C SER A 239 -8.89 -25.25 34.85
N LEU A 240 -8.27 -26.35 34.37
CA LEU A 240 -8.27 -27.69 34.99
C LEU A 240 -7.03 -27.86 35.88
#